data_AF-A0A1A8G3W4-F1
#
_entry.id   AF-A0A1A8G3W4-F1
#
_cell.length_a   1.000
_cell.length_b   1.000
_cell.length_c   1.000
_cell.angle_alpha   90.00
_cell.angle_beta   90.00
_cell.angle_gamma   90.00
#
_symmetry.space_group_name_H-M   'P 1'
#
loop_
_entity.id
_entity.type
_entity.pdbx_description
1 polymer ?
#
loop_
_entity_poly.entity_id
_entity_poly.type
_entity_poly.pdbx_seq_one_letter_code
_entity_poly.pdbx_strand_id
1 'polypeptide(L)'
;MKHDNAQFVTGKDFANDTVGLANKFAMCTENSAGVSQDHLSNPLGLASTIAHEMGHNFGLSHDSAGCVCGPFQSSTNCVMTEKLITANQAFPEFFSNCSLQQLSEFMARAQPSCLRKPILVRTIAAGPLCGNGLLDPREECDCGTEQECDNPCCDASTQGMEGTNCGRNKSRFIPCSSSNLKCGSIFCTGGGESITGKRAGYTMFGVECKLAVEDDKSRNIDMVPSGTVCGTNK
;
A
#
# COMPACT_ATOMS: atom_id res chain seq x y z
N MET A 1 20.52 3.92 -7.51
CA MET A 1 19.16 4.14 -6.96
C MET A 1 19.18 3.76 -5.49
N LYS A 2 18.62 4.59 -4.61
CA LYS A 2 18.48 4.26 -3.19
C LYS A 2 17.21 3.43 -3.00
N HIS A 3 17.29 2.33 -2.24
CA HIS A 3 16.19 1.42 -1.95
C HIS A 3 16.40 0.78 -0.58
N ASP A 4 15.32 0.26 0.01
CA ASP A 4 15.32 -0.33 1.35
C ASP A 4 15.49 -1.85 1.32
N ASN A 5 15.03 -2.48 0.24
CA ASN A 5 15.06 -3.92 0.01
C ASN A 5 15.11 -4.21 -1.51
N ALA A 6 15.73 -5.32 -1.89
CA ALA A 6 15.79 -5.77 -3.28
C ALA A 6 15.34 -7.24 -3.41
N GLN A 7 14.43 -7.52 -4.34
CA GLN A 7 13.95 -8.87 -4.63
C GLN A 7 14.35 -9.24 -6.06
N PHE A 8 15.10 -10.34 -6.22
CA PHE A 8 15.49 -10.86 -7.52
C PHE A 8 14.53 -11.97 -7.95
N VAL A 9 13.92 -11.83 -9.13
CA VAL A 9 13.02 -12.84 -9.69
C VAL A 9 13.71 -13.55 -10.85
N THR A 10 13.64 -14.88 -10.88
CA THR A 10 14.25 -15.70 -11.92
C THR A 10 13.33 -16.81 -12.40
N GLY A 11 13.34 -17.08 -13.70
CA GLY A 11 12.69 -18.28 -14.27
C GLY A 11 13.58 -19.53 -14.24
N LYS A 12 14.69 -19.50 -13.48
CA LYS A 12 15.56 -20.66 -13.27
C LYS A 12 15.07 -21.46 -12.08
N ASP A 13 15.01 -22.77 -12.24
CA ASP A 13 14.68 -23.68 -11.15
C ASP A 13 15.83 -23.74 -10.13
N PHE A 14 15.50 -23.60 -8.85
CA PHE A 14 16.44 -23.86 -7.77
C PHE A 14 16.56 -25.35 -7.46
N ALA A 15 17.53 -25.70 -6.63
CA ALA A 15 17.73 -27.07 -6.21
C ALA A 15 16.58 -27.54 -5.29
N ASN A 16 16.15 -28.78 -5.47
CA ASN A 16 15.11 -29.43 -4.67
C ASN A 16 13.77 -28.68 -4.70
N ASP A 17 13.05 -28.64 -3.58
CA ASP A 17 11.74 -28.00 -3.43
C ASP A 17 11.83 -26.49 -3.12
N THR A 18 13.01 -25.87 -3.20
CA THR A 18 13.20 -24.46 -2.85
C THR A 18 12.65 -23.57 -3.96
N VAL A 19 11.79 -22.61 -3.60
CA VAL A 19 11.24 -21.61 -4.54
C VAL A 19 11.68 -20.18 -4.23
N GLY A 20 12.35 -19.97 -3.09
CA GLY A 20 12.90 -18.67 -2.71
C GLY A 20 13.89 -18.80 -1.55
N LEU A 21 14.72 -17.77 -1.40
CA LEU A 21 15.68 -17.63 -0.30
C LEU A 21 15.87 -16.14 0.06
N ALA A 22 15.95 -15.85 1.35
CA ALA A 22 16.23 -14.51 1.85
C ALA A 22 17.02 -14.52 3.16
N ASN A 23 17.77 -13.45 3.40
CA ASN A 23 18.48 -13.26 4.66
C ASN A 23 17.48 -12.88 5.75
N LYS A 24 17.56 -13.54 6.92
CA LYS A 24 16.75 -13.17 8.08
C LYS A 24 17.27 -11.91 8.78
N PHE A 25 16.36 -11.10 9.31
CA PHE A 25 16.67 -9.87 10.07
C PHE A 25 17.51 -8.85 9.29
N ALA A 26 17.39 -8.86 7.96
CA ALA A 26 18.26 -8.10 7.07
C ALA A 26 17.61 -6.82 6.52
N MET A 27 16.33 -6.56 6.81
CA MET A 27 15.65 -5.35 6.33
C MET A 27 16.43 -4.08 6.72
N CYS A 28 16.62 -3.17 5.77
CA CYS A 28 17.46 -1.96 5.88
C CYS A 28 18.98 -2.18 6.08
N THR A 29 19.48 -3.40 6.00
CA THR A 29 20.93 -3.68 6.00
C THR A 29 21.46 -3.79 4.57
N GLU A 30 22.78 -3.89 4.39
CA GLU A 30 23.41 -4.17 3.09
C GLU A 30 22.96 -5.53 2.49
N ASN A 31 22.44 -6.42 3.34
CA ASN A 31 21.95 -7.75 2.97
C ASN A 31 20.42 -7.81 2.83
N SER A 32 19.73 -6.65 2.78
CA SER A 32 18.28 -6.52 2.66
C SER A 32 17.79 -6.98 1.27
N ALA A 33 17.80 -8.29 1.06
CA ALA A 33 17.44 -8.88 -0.21
C ALA A 33 16.88 -10.29 -0.08
N GLY A 34 16.18 -10.69 -1.13
CA GLY A 34 15.70 -12.05 -1.36
C GLY A 34 15.76 -12.43 -2.83
N VAL A 35 15.64 -13.71 -3.10
CA VAL A 35 15.51 -14.27 -4.44
C VAL A 35 14.29 -15.18 -4.50
N SER A 36 13.51 -15.07 -5.58
CA SER A 36 12.31 -15.87 -5.81
C SER A 36 12.32 -16.47 -7.22
N GLN A 37 11.94 -17.74 -7.31
CA GLN A 37 11.70 -18.43 -8.57
C GLN A 37 10.30 -18.06 -9.09
N ASP A 38 10.16 -17.83 -10.39
CA ASP A 38 8.86 -17.73 -11.06
C ASP A 38 8.33 -19.13 -11.36
N HIS A 39 7.80 -19.79 -10.32
CA HIS A 39 7.52 -21.24 -10.33
C HIS A 39 6.07 -21.60 -10.72
N LEU A 40 5.18 -20.61 -10.91
CA LEU A 40 3.76 -20.84 -11.21
C LEU A 40 3.23 -19.88 -12.27
N SER A 41 2.29 -20.37 -13.09
CA SER A 41 1.64 -19.55 -14.12
C SER A 41 0.74 -18.45 -13.56
N ASN A 42 0.27 -18.60 -12.32
CA ASN A 42 -0.53 -17.58 -11.65
C ASN A 42 0.41 -16.61 -10.92
N PRO A 43 0.42 -15.30 -11.25
CA PRO A 43 1.32 -14.32 -10.63
C PRO A 43 1.14 -14.18 -9.12
N LEU A 44 -0.01 -14.58 -8.57
CA LEU A 44 -0.23 -14.63 -7.12
C LEU A 44 0.71 -15.63 -6.42
N GLY A 45 1.12 -16.70 -7.11
CA GLY A 45 2.10 -17.64 -6.59
C GLY A 45 3.47 -17.00 -6.40
N LEU A 46 3.95 -16.28 -7.42
CA LEU A 46 5.20 -15.52 -7.34
C LEU A 46 5.10 -14.40 -6.27
N ALA A 47 3.99 -13.66 -6.24
CA ALA A 47 3.77 -12.61 -5.25
C ALA A 47 3.80 -13.15 -3.81
N SER A 48 3.21 -14.33 -3.59
CA SER A 48 3.23 -15.03 -2.31
C SER A 48 4.65 -15.42 -1.89
N THR A 49 5.46 -15.96 -2.82
CA THR A 49 6.87 -16.26 -2.56
C THR A 49 7.68 -15.00 -2.25
N ILE A 50 7.50 -13.90 -3.00
CA ILE A 50 8.18 -12.63 -2.70
C ILE A 50 7.79 -12.12 -1.31
N ALA A 51 6.51 -12.21 -0.93
CA ALA A 51 6.04 -11.82 0.40
C ALA A 51 6.67 -12.68 1.52
N HIS A 52 6.81 -13.99 1.29
CA HIS A 52 7.48 -14.92 2.19
C HIS A 52 8.95 -14.53 2.41
N GLU A 53 9.69 -14.32 1.32
CA GLU A 53 11.12 -13.96 1.37
C GLU A 53 11.34 -12.59 2.01
N MET A 54 10.48 -11.62 1.73
CA MET A 54 10.51 -10.32 2.41
C MET A 54 10.17 -10.45 3.90
N GLY A 55 9.27 -11.37 4.27
CA GLY A 55 8.99 -11.74 5.65
C GLY A 55 10.24 -12.20 6.39
N HIS A 56 11.08 -13.04 5.76
CA HIS A 56 12.39 -13.37 6.32
C HIS A 56 13.26 -12.13 6.53
N ASN A 57 13.32 -11.19 5.58
CA ASN A 57 14.07 -9.95 5.79
C ASN A 57 13.62 -9.16 7.04
N PHE A 58 12.33 -9.21 7.40
CA PHE A 58 11.77 -8.69 8.65
C PHE A 58 12.02 -9.57 9.89
N GLY A 59 12.78 -10.65 9.77
CA GLY A 59 13.11 -11.56 10.86
C GLY A 59 12.10 -12.69 11.09
N LEU A 60 11.04 -12.78 10.27
CA LEU A 60 10.00 -13.78 10.44
C LEU A 60 10.55 -15.18 10.22
N SER A 61 10.21 -16.10 11.11
CA SER A 61 10.46 -17.54 10.97
C SER A 61 9.26 -18.21 10.32
N HIS A 62 9.46 -19.42 9.80
CA HIS A 62 8.34 -20.23 9.34
C HIS A 62 7.30 -20.44 10.46
N ASP A 63 6.04 -20.53 10.06
CA ASP A 63 4.94 -20.83 10.96
C ASP A 63 5.06 -22.24 11.55
N SER A 64 4.84 -22.34 12.87
CA SER A 64 4.81 -23.60 13.61
C SER A 64 3.39 -24.02 13.97
N ALA A 65 3.23 -25.19 14.59
CA ALA A 65 1.93 -25.62 15.13
C ALA A 65 1.32 -24.56 16.05
N GLY A 66 0.05 -24.21 15.82
CA GLY A 66 -0.68 -23.17 16.55
C GLY A 66 -0.67 -21.78 15.89
N CYS A 67 0.14 -21.56 14.85
CA CYS A 67 0.09 -20.34 14.05
C CYS A 67 -1.07 -20.41 13.06
N VAL A 68 -1.89 -19.36 13.05
CA VAL A 68 -3.11 -19.27 12.25
C VAL A 68 -3.26 -17.88 11.63
N CYS A 69 -3.91 -17.82 10.47
CA CYS A 69 -4.14 -16.60 9.70
C CYS A 69 -5.56 -16.52 9.12
N GLY A 70 -5.83 -15.41 8.46
CA GLY A 70 -7.11 -15.10 7.82
C GLY A 70 -8.09 -14.38 8.75
N PRO A 71 -9.24 -13.94 8.21
CA PRO A 71 -10.20 -13.09 8.93
C PRO A 71 -10.73 -13.72 10.23
N PHE A 72 -10.83 -15.05 10.26
CA PHE A 72 -11.33 -15.82 11.40
C PHE A 72 -10.23 -16.56 12.17
N GLN A 73 -8.94 -16.30 11.86
CA GLN A 73 -7.79 -16.95 12.51
C GLN A 73 -7.91 -18.48 12.57
N SER A 74 -8.32 -19.11 11.47
CA SER A 74 -8.58 -20.55 11.39
C SER A 74 -7.78 -21.25 10.30
N SER A 75 -7.15 -20.50 9.38
CA SER A 75 -6.31 -21.07 8.33
C SER A 75 -4.91 -21.33 8.85
N THR A 76 -4.32 -22.46 8.44
CA THR A 76 -2.90 -22.77 8.63
C THR A 76 -2.07 -22.55 7.36
N ASN A 77 -2.71 -22.22 6.23
CA ASN A 77 -2.05 -21.84 4.99
C ASN A 77 -1.80 -20.34 5.01
N CYS A 78 -0.63 -19.94 5.50
CA CYS A 78 -0.26 -18.56 5.77
C CYS A 78 1.01 -18.21 4.98
N VAL A 79 1.30 -16.92 4.84
CA VAL A 79 2.43 -16.48 3.98
C VAL A 79 3.74 -17.11 4.44
N MET A 80 3.97 -17.29 5.74
CA MET A 80 5.21 -17.87 6.29
C MET A 80 5.15 -19.40 6.49
N THR A 81 4.20 -20.12 5.89
CA THR A 81 4.22 -21.59 5.90
C THR A 81 5.45 -22.10 5.14
N GLU A 82 6.20 -23.06 5.71
CA GLU A 82 7.47 -23.57 5.15
C GLU A 82 7.34 -24.15 3.73
N LYS A 83 6.22 -24.83 3.45
CA LYS A 83 5.92 -25.35 2.11
C LYS A 83 4.65 -24.70 1.60
N LEU A 84 4.72 -24.16 0.39
CA LEU A 84 3.55 -23.58 -0.26
C LEU A 84 2.48 -24.67 -0.46
N ILE A 85 1.33 -24.52 0.20
CA ILE A 85 0.20 -25.43 0.04
C ILE A 85 -0.70 -24.85 -1.05
N THR A 86 -0.52 -25.32 -2.29
CA THR A 86 -1.31 -24.87 -3.45
C THR A 86 -2.60 -25.66 -3.65
N ALA A 87 -3.08 -26.40 -2.64
CA ALA A 87 -4.32 -27.17 -2.75
C ALA A 87 -5.47 -26.23 -3.17
N ASN A 88 -6.11 -26.54 -4.30
CA ASN A 88 -7.18 -25.72 -4.92
C ASN A 88 -6.77 -24.32 -5.39
N GLN A 89 -5.49 -24.06 -5.69
CA GLN A 89 -5.01 -22.77 -6.22
C GLN A 89 -5.23 -21.57 -5.29
N ALA A 90 -5.48 -21.80 -3.99
CA ALA A 90 -5.56 -20.73 -3.00
C ALA A 90 -4.14 -20.37 -2.51
N PHE A 91 -3.62 -19.23 -2.95
CA PHE A 91 -2.37 -18.69 -2.45
C PHE A 91 -2.59 -18.02 -1.09
N PRO A 92 -1.67 -18.15 -0.13
CA PRO A 92 -1.82 -17.50 1.15
C PRO A 92 -1.69 -15.98 0.99
N GLU A 93 -2.73 -15.27 1.42
CA GLU A 93 -2.81 -13.80 1.38
C GLU A 93 -2.54 -13.16 2.75
N PHE A 94 -2.57 -13.96 3.82
CA PHE A 94 -2.50 -13.47 5.20
C PHE A 94 -1.25 -14.00 5.91
N PHE A 95 -0.56 -13.10 6.62
CA PHE A 95 0.40 -13.47 7.64
C PHE A 95 -0.32 -14.06 8.87
N SER A 96 0.33 -15.00 9.56
CA SER A 96 -0.18 -15.58 10.79
C SER A 96 -0.09 -14.63 11.99
N ASN A 97 -0.84 -14.93 13.04
CA ASN A 97 -0.68 -14.30 14.34
C ASN A 97 0.78 -14.36 14.86
N CYS A 98 1.48 -15.48 14.65
CA CYS A 98 2.89 -15.65 15.01
C CYS A 98 3.81 -14.72 14.19
N SER A 99 3.53 -14.57 12.90
CA SER A 99 4.26 -13.67 12.01
C SER A 99 4.07 -12.21 12.42
N LEU A 100 2.83 -11.80 12.73
CA LEU A 100 2.54 -10.45 13.20
C LEU A 100 3.23 -10.13 14.54
N GLN A 101 3.28 -11.10 15.47
CA GLN A 101 4.02 -10.93 16.71
C GLN A 101 5.53 -10.74 16.45
N GLN A 102 6.14 -11.61 15.63
CA GLN A 102 7.56 -11.51 15.30
C GLN A 102 7.90 -10.19 14.58
N LEU A 103 7.02 -9.72 13.68
CA LEU A 103 7.18 -8.43 13.03
C LEU A 103 7.17 -7.28 14.05
N SER A 104 6.22 -7.29 14.99
CA SER A 104 6.14 -6.30 16.06
C SER A 104 7.43 -6.29 16.91
N GLU A 105 7.97 -7.46 17.25
CA GLU A 105 9.22 -7.58 17.98
C GLU A 105 10.42 -7.07 17.18
N PHE A 106 10.50 -7.36 15.88
CA PHE A 106 11.53 -6.84 14.99
C PHE A 106 11.48 -5.31 14.93
N MET A 107 10.31 -4.72 14.69
CA MET A 107 10.15 -3.27 14.60
C MET A 107 10.54 -2.57 15.91
N ALA A 108 10.17 -3.14 17.06
CA ALA A 108 10.52 -2.60 18.37
C ALA A 108 12.03 -2.66 18.67
N ARG A 109 12.71 -3.74 18.25
CA ARG A 109 14.14 -3.94 18.55
C ARG A 109 15.06 -3.29 17.54
N ALA A 110 14.82 -3.54 16.25
CA ALA A 110 15.69 -3.09 15.16
C ALA A 110 15.47 -1.61 14.80
N GLN A 111 14.24 -1.09 15.00
CA GLN A 111 13.87 0.29 14.67
C GLN A 111 14.43 0.76 13.30
N PRO A 112 14.10 0.04 12.21
CA PRO A 112 14.72 0.24 10.91
C PRO A 112 14.46 1.65 10.37
N SER A 113 15.49 2.49 10.36
CA SER A 113 15.35 3.91 9.98
C SER A 113 15.18 4.17 8.48
N CYS A 114 15.36 3.14 7.63
CA CYS A 114 15.21 3.26 6.18
C CYS A 114 13.74 3.23 5.72
N LEU A 115 12.86 2.53 6.46
CA LEU A 115 11.42 2.36 6.18
C LEU A 115 10.61 3.62 6.49
N ARG A 116 11.01 4.75 5.92
CA ARG A 116 10.26 5.99 6.01
C ARG A 116 9.13 5.96 4.99
N LYS A 117 8.03 6.64 5.31
CA LYS A 117 6.94 6.83 4.34
C LYS A 117 7.54 7.41 3.04
N PRO A 118 7.36 6.73 1.89
CA PRO A 118 7.89 7.22 0.63
C PRO A 118 7.19 8.54 0.27
N ILE A 119 7.96 9.53 -0.20
CA ILE A 119 7.42 10.83 -0.63
C ILE A 119 6.74 10.73 -2.00
N LEU A 120 7.16 9.75 -2.81
CA LEU A 120 6.60 9.47 -4.12
C LEU A 120 6.71 7.97 -4.39
N VAL A 121 5.58 7.34 -4.72
CA VAL A 121 5.59 5.97 -5.23
C VAL A 121 5.61 6.02 -6.74
N ARG A 122 6.57 5.31 -7.34
CA ARG A 122 6.61 5.05 -8.77
C ARG A 122 6.29 3.58 -8.97
N THR A 123 5.01 3.26 -9.14
CA THR A 123 4.60 1.92 -9.55
C THR A 123 5.00 1.72 -11.02
N ILE A 124 5.82 0.71 -11.30
CA ILE A 124 6.37 0.46 -12.65
C ILE A 124 5.31 -0.13 -13.59
N ALA A 125 4.17 -0.65 -13.07
CA ALA A 125 3.24 -1.44 -13.88
C ALA A 125 1.73 -1.26 -13.63
N ALA A 126 1.27 -0.76 -12.46
CA ALA A 126 -0.16 -0.81 -12.12
C ALA A 126 -0.97 0.47 -12.44
N GLY A 127 -0.32 1.58 -12.78
CA GLY A 127 -0.97 2.89 -12.74
C GLY A 127 -1.32 3.32 -11.30
N PRO A 128 -1.85 4.53 -11.08
CA PRO A 128 -2.30 4.98 -9.77
C PRO A 128 -3.46 4.13 -9.24
N LEU A 129 -3.43 3.74 -7.96
CA LEU A 129 -4.47 2.93 -7.33
C LEU A 129 -4.92 3.54 -5.99
N CYS A 130 -6.03 4.26 -6.02
CA CYS A 130 -6.60 4.90 -4.85
C CYS A 130 -7.12 3.87 -3.83
N GLY A 131 -6.68 3.99 -2.59
CA GLY A 131 -7.04 3.16 -1.44
C GLY A 131 -5.99 2.11 -1.08
N ASN A 132 -4.78 2.15 -1.64
CA ASN A 132 -3.68 1.23 -1.37
C ASN A 132 -2.73 1.73 -0.25
N GLY A 133 -2.98 2.93 0.30
CA GLY A 133 -2.18 3.58 1.33
C GLY A 133 -0.89 4.25 0.84
N LEU A 134 -0.71 4.35 -0.48
CA LEU A 134 0.46 4.94 -1.14
C LEU A 134 0.02 6.14 -1.97
N LEU A 135 0.80 7.22 -1.92
CA LEU A 135 0.51 8.39 -2.75
C LEU A 135 1.03 8.17 -4.18
N ASP A 136 0.15 7.73 -5.09
CA ASP A 136 0.47 7.57 -6.51
C ASP A 136 0.44 8.91 -7.28
N PRO A 137 1.04 8.99 -8.49
CA PRO A 137 1.01 10.22 -9.28
C PRO A 137 -0.42 10.67 -9.63
N ARG A 138 -0.76 11.92 -9.24
CA ARG A 138 -2.10 12.56 -9.34
C ARG A 138 -3.07 12.20 -8.23
N GLU A 139 -2.63 11.45 -7.22
CA GLU A 139 -3.33 11.35 -5.94
C GLU A 139 -2.84 12.45 -5.00
N GLU A 140 -3.79 13.03 -4.26
CA GLU A 140 -3.49 14.02 -3.22
C GLU A 140 -3.59 13.43 -1.82
N CYS A 141 -4.28 12.28 -1.67
CA CYS A 141 -4.28 11.45 -0.48
C CYS A 141 -4.53 9.98 -0.83
N ASP A 142 -3.90 9.09 -0.05
CA ASP A 142 -4.28 7.69 0.04
C ASP A 142 -4.04 7.21 1.47
N CYS A 143 -5.12 7.00 2.20
CA CYS A 143 -5.13 6.56 3.60
C CYS A 143 -5.45 5.06 3.73
N GLY A 144 -5.39 4.30 2.64
CA GLY A 144 -5.78 2.89 2.59
C GLY A 144 -7.28 2.69 2.34
N THR A 145 -7.76 1.48 2.62
CA THR A 145 -9.15 1.08 2.34
C THR A 145 -10.17 1.89 3.16
N GLU A 146 -11.46 1.86 2.77
CA GLU A 146 -12.54 2.53 3.53
C GLU A 146 -12.52 2.17 5.03
N GLN A 147 -12.22 0.91 5.35
CA GLN A 147 -12.18 0.44 6.74
C GLN A 147 -10.94 0.92 7.52
N GLU A 148 -9.83 1.19 6.85
CA GLU A 148 -8.55 1.55 7.48
C GLU A 148 -8.36 3.07 7.64
N CYS A 149 -9.05 3.86 6.82
CA CYS A 149 -8.82 5.30 6.73
C CYS A 149 -9.55 6.08 7.83
N ASP A 150 -8.78 6.58 8.79
CA ASP A 150 -9.21 7.57 9.78
C ASP A 150 -8.55 8.93 9.48
N ASN A 151 -9.01 9.60 8.40
CA ASN A 151 -8.47 10.90 7.98
C ASN A 151 -9.59 11.95 7.84
N PRO A 152 -9.72 12.90 8.79
CA PRO A 152 -10.80 13.89 8.80
C PRO A 152 -10.73 14.87 7.63
N CYS A 153 -9.59 14.95 6.93
CA CYS A 153 -9.52 15.73 5.70
C CYS A 153 -10.35 15.08 4.58
N CYS A 154 -10.32 13.74 4.40
CA CYS A 154 -11.06 13.05 3.32
C CYS A 154 -12.59 13.22 3.42
N ASP A 155 -13.13 13.28 4.64
CA ASP A 155 -14.58 13.35 4.88
C ASP A 155 -15.21 14.67 4.41
N ALA A 156 -14.41 15.74 4.32
CA ALA A 156 -14.88 17.05 3.92
C ALA A 156 -15.34 17.12 2.45
N SER A 157 -14.93 16.17 1.61
CA SER A 157 -15.32 16.09 0.21
C SER A 157 -16.82 15.78 0.00
N THR A 158 -17.53 15.34 1.05
CA THR A 158 -19.01 15.22 1.05
C THR A 158 -19.72 16.57 0.91
N GLN A 159 -19.05 17.67 1.22
CA GLN A 159 -19.70 18.99 1.28
C GLN A 159 -19.91 19.62 -0.11
N GLY A 160 -19.11 19.23 -1.11
CA GLY A 160 -19.22 19.76 -2.46
C GLY A 160 -18.96 21.26 -2.51
N MET A 161 -17.83 21.71 -1.98
CA MET A 161 -17.38 23.11 -2.04
C MET A 161 -16.11 23.24 -2.90
N GLU A 162 -15.67 24.47 -3.14
CA GLU A 162 -14.43 24.73 -3.88
C GLU A 162 -13.25 24.08 -3.17
N GLY A 163 -12.60 23.15 -3.86
CA GLY A 163 -11.52 22.35 -3.31
C GLY A 163 -11.95 21.37 -2.22
N THR A 164 -13.24 20.96 -2.17
CA THR A 164 -13.87 19.88 -1.35
C THR A 164 -14.92 19.05 -2.12
N ASN A 165 -14.57 18.48 -3.29
CA ASN A 165 -15.60 17.96 -4.21
C ASN A 165 -15.15 16.80 -5.13
N CYS A 166 -16.10 16.04 -5.65
CA CYS A 166 -15.89 14.99 -6.65
C CYS A 166 -16.10 15.49 -8.09
N GLY A 167 -15.75 16.75 -8.35
CA GLY A 167 -15.84 17.40 -9.64
C GLY A 167 -16.80 18.59 -9.66
N ARG A 168 -16.99 19.16 -10.85
CA ARG A 168 -17.78 20.39 -11.02
C ARG A 168 -18.64 20.30 -12.28
N ASN A 169 -19.88 20.79 -12.19
CA ASN A 169 -20.76 20.97 -13.35
C ASN A 169 -21.16 22.45 -13.48
N LYS A 170 -20.71 23.10 -14.57
CA LYS A 170 -20.89 24.53 -14.85
C LYS A 170 -20.42 25.42 -13.66
N SER A 171 -21.30 25.69 -12.72
CA SER A 171 -21.09 26.59 -11.57
C SER A 171 -21.23 25.92 -10.21
N ARG A 172 -21.48 24.61 -10.16
CA ARG A 172 -21.71 23.86 -8.91
C ARG A 172 -20.68 22.76 -8.72
N PHE A 173 -20.11 22.69 -7.53
CA PHE A 173 -19.26 21.59 -7.09
C PHE A 173 -20.12 20.37 -6.74
N ILE A 174 -19.67 19.19 -7.15
CA ILE A 174 -20.37 17.92 -6.98
C ILE A 174 -19.88 17.31 -5.66
N PRO A 175 -20.74 17.12 -4.66
CA PRO A 175 -20.34 16.45 -3.43
C PRO A 175 -19.95 15.00 -3.74
N CYS A 176 -18.92 14.50 -3.06
CA CYS A 176 -18.57 13.10 -3.13
C CYS A 176 -19.64 12.23 -2.47
N SER A 177 -20.00 11.11 -3.11
CA SER A 177 -20.69 10.01 -2.42
C SER A 177 -19.73 9.37 -1.42
N SER A 178 -20.26 8.65 -0.43
CA SER A 178 -19.43 7.91 0.54
C SER A 178 -18.40 7.01 -0.13
N SER A 179 -18.79 6.35 -1.23
CA SER A 179 -17.91 5.51 -2.05
C SER A 179 -16.80 6.24 -2.80
N ASN A 180 -16.91 7.56 -3.00
CA ASN A 180 -15.98 8.38 -3.78
C ASN A 180 -15.32 9.47 -2.93
N LEU A 181 -15.50 9.45 -1.60
CA LEU A 181 -14.97 10.45 -0.68
C LEU A 181 -13.46 10.68 -0.83
N LYS A 182 -12.77 9.62 -1.23
CA LYS A 182 -11.31 9.54 -1.37
C LYS A 182 -10.80 9.81 -2.79
N CYS A 183 -11.69 10.06 -3.75
CA CYS A 183 -11.34 10.27 -5.18
C CYS A 183 -11.75 11.68 -5.66
N GLY A 184 -12.15 12.58 -4.74
CA GLY A 184 -12.40 13.99 -4.99
C GLY A 184 -11.17 14.89 -4.78
N SER A 185 -11.33 16.19 -5.02
CA SER A 185 -10.38 17.21 -4.59
C SER A 185 -10.49 17.32 -3.08
N ILE A 186 -9.47 16.82 -2.33
CA ILE A 186 -9.08 17.24 -0.97
C ILE A 186 -7.91 16.46 -0.34
N PHE A 187 -6.92 17.23 0.10
CA PHE A 187 -6.01 17.19 1.28
C PHE A 187 -5.55 15.91 2.03
N CYS A 188 -4.24 15.85 2.32
CA CYS A 188 -3.61 15.08 3.42
C CYS A 188 -3.33 15.90 4.69
N THR A 189 -3.19 15.23 5.84
CA THR A 189 -2.63 15.78 7.08
C THR A 189 -1.09 15.75 7.01
N GLY A 190 -0.46 16.90 6.79
CA GLY A 190 0.95 16.95 6.40
C GLY A 190 1.17 16.54 4.92
N GLY A 191 2.25 17.02 4.31
CA GLY A 191 2.54 16.87 2.88
C GLY A 191 3.78 17.64 2.44
N GLY A 192 4.38 17.20 1.34
CA GLY A 192 5.56 17.82 0.72
C GLY A 192 5.22 19.07 -0.11
N GLU A 193 6.06 19.40 -1.10
CA GLU A 193 5.72 20.42 -2.08
C GLU A 193 4.60 19.94 -3.02
N SER A 194 3.68 20.85 -3.35
CA SER A 194 2.63 20.60 -4.35
C SER A 194 3.25 20.39 -5.73
N ILE A 195 2.65 19.52 -6.57
CA ILE A 195 3.04 19.35 -7.98
C ILE A 195 2.95 20.66 -8.78
N THR A 196 2.12 21.59 -8.31
CA THR A 196 1.91 22.92 -8.92
C THR A 196 2.84 23.99 -8.34
N GLY A 197 3.61 23.66 -7.31
CA GLY A 197 4.40 24.62 -6.52
C GLY A 197 3.56 25.60 -5.68
N LYS A 198 2.23 25.49 -5.71
CA LYS A 198 1.29 26.35 -4.98
C LYS A 198 0.35 25.51 -4.13
N ARG A 199 -0.07 26.07 -2.98
CA ARG A 199 -1.02 25.40 -2.08
C ARG A 199 -1.96 26.35 -1.36
N ALA A 200 -3.15 25.83 -1.01
CA ALA A 200 -4.06 26.43 -0.04
C ALA A 200 -4.12 25.57 1.23
N GLY A 201 -4.45 26.17 2.38
CA GLY A 201 -4.56 25.47 3.66
C GLY A 201 -5.90 25.77 4.33
N TYR A 202 -6.57 24.73 4.83
CA TYR A 202 -7.85 24.84 5.53
C TYR A 202 -7.76 24.09 6.86
N THR A 203 -8.15 24.74 7.95
CA THR A 203 -8.19 24.11 9.26
C THR A 203 -9.56 23.47 9.47
N MET A 204 -9.61 22.13 9.56
CA MET A 204 -10.82 21.37 9.85
C MET A 204 -10.63 20.56 11.12
N PHE A 205 -11.54 20.70 12.10
CA PHE A 205 -11.49 19.97 13.38
C PHE A 205 -10.13 20.04 14.10
N GLY A 206 -9.40 21.15 13.97
CA GLY A 206 -8.07 21.34 14.59
C GLY A 206 -6.90 20.76 13.77
N VAL A 207 -7.17 20.23 12.59
CA VAL A 207 -6.18 19.65 11.66
C VAL A 207 -6.02 20.57 10.43
N GLU A 208 -4.78 20.84 10.03
CA GLU A 208 -4.49 21.63 8.82
C GLU A 208 -4.45 20.72 7.58
N CYS A 209 -5.37 20.94 6.65
CA CYS A 209 -5.51 20.24 5.38
C CYS A 209 -4.90 21.11 4.24
N LYS A 210 -3.93 20.62 3.43
CA LYS A 210 -3.18 21.38 2.35
C LYS A 210 -3.34 20.95 0.87
N LEU A 211 -3.81 21.82 -0.04
CA LEU A 211 -4.39 21.50 -1.37
C LEU A 211 -3.37 21.87 -2.42
N ALA A 212 -3.26 21.13 -3.53
CA ALA A 212 -2.64 21.71 -4.70
C ALA A 212 -3.56 22.80 -5.29
N VAL A 213 -3.00 23.96 -5.60
CA VAL A 213 -3.76 25.04 -6.26
C VAL A 213 -3.09 25.34 -7.59
N GLU A 214 -3.88 25.50 -8.65
CA GLU A 214 -3.42 26.10 -9.91
C GLU A 214 -4.19 27.36 -10.27
N ASP A 215 -3.53 28.21 -11.05
CA ASP A 215 -4.17 29.36 -11.67
C ASP A 215 -5.07 28.93 -12.85
N ASP A 216 -4.72 27.83 -13.54
CA ASP A 216 -5.46 27.28 -14.67
C ASP A 216 -6.48 26.22 -14.21
N LYS A 217 -7.69 26.70 -13.88
CA LYS A 217 -8.82 25.86 -13.45
C LYS A 217 -9.37 24.90 -14.53
N SER A 218 -8.83 24.91 -15.76
CA SER A 218 -9.28 24.00 -16.83
C SER A 218 -8.62 22.62 -16.78
N ARG A 219 -7.51 22.50 -16.05
CA ARG A 219 -6.70 21.27 -15.99
C ARG A 219 -7.17 20.26 -14.94
N ASN A 220 -7.95 20.71 -13.96
CA ASN A 220 -8.46 19.89 -12.85
C ASN A 220 -7.38 18.99 -12.22
N ILE A 221 -6.18 19.55 -11.98
CA ILE A 221 -5.04 18.76 -11.47
C ILE A 221 -5.21 18.37 -10.00
N ASP A 222 -6.14 19.02 -9.32
CA ASP A 222 -6.65 18.74 -7.97
C ASP A 222 -7.63 17.55 -7.95
N MET A 223 -7.91 16.94 -9.11
CA MET A 223 -8.86 15.84 -9.25
C MET A 223 -8.15 14.57 -9.69
N VAL A 224 -8.52 13.46 -9.06
CA VAL A 224 -8.16 12.11 -9.51
C VAL A 224 -8.75 11.85 -10.92
N PRO A 225 -8.01 11.22 -11.86
CA PRO A 225 -8.52 10.98 -13.21
C PRO A 225 -9.84 10.21 -13.25
N SER A 226 -10.71 10.57 -14.19
CA SER A 226 -11.97 9.87 -14.42
C SER A 226 -11.75 8.39 -14.75
N GLY A 227 -12.48 7.51 -14.06
CA GLY A 227 -12.34 6.06 -14.20
C GLY A 227 -11.35 5.42 -13.22
N THR A 228 -10.78 6.20 -12.29
CA THR A 228 -10.04 5.64 -11.15
C THR A 228 -11.03 4.89 -10.25
N VAL A 229 -10.62 3.68 -9.88
CA VAL A 229 -11.41 2.64 -9.21
C VAL A 229 -11.03 2.68 -7.73
N CYS A 230 -11.99 2.82 -6.82
CA CYS A 230 -11.74 3.11 -5.40
C CYS A 230 -12.52 2.14 -4.49
N GLY A 231 -11.80 1.38 -3.66
CA GLY A 231 -12.38 0.52 -2.61
C GLY A 231 -12.39 -0.99 -2.91
N THR A 232 -12.98 -1.78 -2.01
CA THR A 232 -13.03 -3.24 -2.10
C THR A 232 -14.27 -3.71 -2.87
N ASN A 233 -14.32 -3.40 -4.18
CA ASN A 233 -15.01 -4.13 -5.27
C ASN A 233 -15.31 -3.21 -6.46
N LYS A 234 -14.25 -2.81 -7.19
CA LYS A 234 -14.29 -1.85 -8.31
C LYS A 234 -14.38 -0.42 -7.80
#